data_AF-A0A0E3ZH73-F1
#
_entry.id   AF-A0A0E3ZH73-F1
#
_cell.length_a   1.000
_cell.length_b   1.000
_cell.length_c   1.000
_cell.angle_alpha   90.00
_cell.angle_beta   90.00
_cell.angle_gamma   90.00
#
_symmetry.space_group_name_H-M   'P 1'
#
loop_
_entity.id
_entity.type
_entity.pdbx_description
1 polymer ?
#
loop_
_entity_poly.entity_id
_entity_poly.type
_entity_poly.pdbx_seq_one_letter_code
_entity_poly.pdbx_strand_id
1 'polypeptide(L)' 'MEYNIVIAPDLEGLASEVAGFLPQGWRLKGGIVEHVDGFAQQLVRHPKDSIRVQQQRRQPSTKRRTKWIE' A
#
# COMPACT_ATOMS: atom_id res chain seq x y z
N MET A 1 -4.76 11.33 -9.99
CA MET A 1 -4.06 10.06 -9.66
C MET A 1 -2.64 10.43 -9.32
N GLU A 2 -2.06 9.82 -8.30
CA GLU A 2 -0.70 10.10 -7.84
C GLU A 2 0.24 8.99 -8.32
N TYR A 3 1.46 9.36 -8.69
CA TYR A 3 2.50 8.41 -9.12
C TYR A 3 3.74 8.58 -8.24
N ASN A 4 4.39 7.47 -7.95
CA ASN A 4 5.68 7.44 -7.28
C ASN A 4 6.59 6.43 -7.99
N ILE A 5 7.89 6.66 -7.94
CA ILE A 5 8.91 5.74 -8.47
C ILE A 5 9.88 5.45 -7.35
N VAL A 6 10.01 4.17 -7.01
CA VAL A 6 10.97 3.70 -6.02
C VAL A 6 12.14 3.08 -6.79
N ILE A 7 13.36 3.47 -6.42
CA ILE A 7 14.60 2.94 -7.01
C ILE A 7 15.44 2.38 -5.86
N ALA A 8 15.95 1.17 -6.04
CA ALA A 8 16.81 0.51 -5.07
C ALA A 8 17.94 -0.25 -5.79
N PRO A 9 19.10 -0.45 -5.15
CA PRO A 9 20.24 -1.12 -5.77
C PRO A 9 19.98 -2.61 -6.07
N ASP A 10 19.10 -3.25 -5.32
CA ASP A 10 18.75 -4.66 -5.45
C ASP A 10 17.24 -4.90 -5.27
N LEU A 11 16.78 -6.10 -5.65
CA LEU A 11 15.37 -6.46 -5.61
C LEU A 11 14.82 -6.57 -4.18
N GLU A 12 15.66 -6.96 -3.21
CA GLU A 12 15.25 -7.11 -1.82
C GLU A 12 15.00 -5.74 -1.19
N GLY A 13 15.93 -4.80 -1.39
CA GLY A 13 15.77 -3.39 -1.03
C GLY A 13 14.55 -2.77 -1.69
N LEU A 14 14.34 -3.03 -2.98
CA LEU A 14 13.16 -2.53 -3.70
C LEU A 14 11.86 -3.03 -3.07
N ALA A 15 11.79 -4.34 -2.78
CA ALA A 15 10.63 -4.96 -2.17
C ALA A 15 10.33 -4.36 -0.78
N SER A 16 11.37 -4.12 0.03
CA SER A 16 11.25 -3.50 1.35
C SER A 16 10.68 -2.08 1.27
N GLU A 17 11.25 -1.25 0.39
CA GLU A 17 10.79 0.13 0.18
C GLU A 17 9.35 0.17 -0.31
N VAL A 18 9.03 -0.61 -1.35
CA VAL A 18 7.68 -0.74 -1.90
C VAL A 18 6.66 -1.20 -0.85
N ALA A 19 7.02 -2.15 0.01
CA ALA A 19 6.15 -2.67 1.06
C ALA A 19 5.71 -1.56 2.04
N GLY A 20 6.54 -0.55 2.28
CA GLY A 20 6.19 0.62 3.10
C GLY A 20 5.08 1.50 2.50
N PHE A 21 4.91 1.47 1.18
CA PHE A 21 3.90 2.26 0.46
C PHE A 21 2.55 1.55 0.35
N LEU A 22 2.52 0.22 0.27
CA LEU A 22 1.28 -0.57 0.18
C LEU A 22 0.22 -0.23 1.25
N PRO A 23 0.54 -0.12 2.56
CA PRO A 23 -0.45 0.21 3.58
C PRO A 23 -0.97 1.65 3.49
N GLN A 24 -0.34 2.52 2.69
CA GLN A 24 -0.79 3.89 2.45
C GLN A 24 -1.69 4.00 1.21
N GLY A 25 -2.10 2.86 0.65
CA GLY A 25 -3.00 2.78 -0.51
C GLY A 25 -2.28 2.87 -1.85
N TRP A 26 -0.96 2.80 -1.88
CA TRP A 26 -0.21 2.68 -3.14
C TRP A 26 -0.31 1.27 -3.71
N ARG A 27 -0.30 1.18 -5.03
CA ARG A 27 -0.40 -0.08 -5.78
C ARG A 27 0.72 -0.14 -6.80
N LEU A 28 1.22 -1.35 -7.06
CA LEU A 28 2.19 -1.61 -8.11
C LEU A 28 1.60 -1.23 -9.47
N LYS A 29 2.37 -0.49 -10.27
CA LYS A 29 2.00 -0.14 -11.64
C LYS A 29 3.08 -0.68 -12.58
N GLY A 30 2.71 -1.65 -13.40
CA GLY A 30 3.66 -2.33 -14.29
C GLY A 30 4.62 -3.26 -13.54
N GLY A 31 5.66 -3.70 -14.24
CA GLY A 31 6.72 -4.53 -13.67
C GLY A 31 7.90 -3.71 -13.15
N ILE A 32 8.83 -4.41 -12.51
CA ILE A 32 10.14 -3.88 -12.13
C ILE A 32 10.96 -3.67 -13.41
N VAL A 33 11.66 -2.54 -13.50
CA VAL A 33 12.53 -2.20 -14.62
C VAL A 33 13.96 -2.08 -14.12
N GLU A 34 14.92 -2.63 -14.88
CA GLU A 34 16.34 -2.38 -14.63
C GLU A 34 16.67 -0.92 -14.89
N HIS A 35 17.23 -0.27 -13.87
CA HIS A 35 17.75 1.08 -13.92
C HIS A 35 19.28 1.02 -13.87
N VAL A 36 19.96 2.08 -14.31
CA VAL A 36 21.44 2.11 -14.47
C VAL A 36 22.20 1.64 -13.22
N ASP A 37 21.64 1.86 -12.03
CA ASP A 37 22.22 1.51 -10.73
C ASP A 37 21.30 0.62 -9.87
N GLY A 38 20.47 -0.22 -10.50
CA GLY A 38 19.64 -1.18 -9.78
C GLY A 38 18.26 -1.41 -10.40
N PHE A 39 17.22 -1.35 -9.58
CA PHE A 39 15.86 -1.71 -9.96
C PHE A 39 14.88 -0.60 -9.60
N ALA A 40 13.95 -0.33 -10.51
CA ALA A 40 12.91 0.67 -10.34
C ALA A 40 11.51 0.03 -10.38
N GLN A 41 10.64 0.44 -9.46
CA GLN A 41 9.23 0.08 -9.45
C GLN A 41 8.36 1.34 -9.44
N GLN A 42 7.44 1.43 -10.41
CA GLN A 42 6.43 2.47 -10.40
C GLN A 42 5.25 2.07 -9.51
N LEU A 43 4.75 3.04 -8.75
CA LEU A 43 3.57 2.95 -7.91
C LEU A 43 2.51 3.97 -8.34
N VAL A 44 1.26 3.61 -8.13
CA VAL A 44 0.10 4.49 -8.37
C VAL A 44 -0.83 4.47 -7.16
N ARG A 45 -1.40 5.63 -6.84
CA ARG A 45 -2.44 5.76 -5.82
C ARG A 45 -3.59 6.59 -6.37
N HIS A 46 -4.83 6.13 -6.16
CA HIS A 46 -5.98 6.99 -6.39
C HIS A 46 -6.37 7.70 -5.08
N PRO A 47 -6.88 8.93 -5.13
CA PRO A 47 -7.40 9.63 -3.96
C PRO A 47 -8.51 8.86 -3.21
N LYS A 48 -9.18 7.91 -3.87
CA LYS A 48 -10.17 7.02 -3.22
C LYS A 48 -9.51 5.92 -2.39
N ASP A 49 -8.30 5.47 -2.75
CA ASP A 49 -7.58 4.43 -2.02
C ASP A 49 -7.07 4.95 -0.66
N SER A 50 -6.65 6.22 -0.59
CA SER A 50 -6.24 6.84 0.68
C SER A 50 -7.40 6.94 1.68
N ILE A 51 -8.61 7.26 1.19
CA ILE A 51 -9.83 7.31 2.01
C ILE A 51 -10.20 5.92 2.54
N ARG A 52 -10.06 4.86 1.73
CA ARG A 52 -10.36 3.48 2.13
C ARG A 52 -9.43 2.97 3.23
N VAL A 53 -8.13 3.26 3.12
CA VAL A 53 -7.14 2.96 4.17
C VAL A 53 -7.49 3.70 5.48
N GLN A 54 -7.91 4.96 5.36
CA GLN A 54 -8.28 5.77 6.53
C GLN A 54 -9.58 5.28 7.19
N GLN A 55 -10.56 4.79 6.42
CA GLN A 55 -11.76 4.14 6.95
C GLN A 55 -11.46 2.78 7.59
N GLN A 56 -10.55 1.98 7.05
CA GLN A 56 -10.13 0.72 7.67
C GLN A 56 -9.43 0.92 9.01
N ARG A 57 -8.58 1.96 9.14
CA ARG A 57 -7.96 2.30 10.44
C ARG A 57 -8.94 2.87 11.46
N ARG A 58 -10.10 3.38 11.03
CA ARG A 58 -11.09 4.05 11.89
C ARG A 58 -12.28 3.20 12.30
N GLN A 59 -12.42 1.95 11.84
CA GLN A 59 -13.49 1.09 12.34
C GLN A 59 -13.12 0.54 13.72
N PRO A 60 -13.77 0.99 14.81
CA PRO A 60 -13.69 0.26 16.06
C PRO A 60 -14.40 -1.07 15.81
N SER A 61 -13.79 -2.17 16.26
CA SER A 61 -14.45 -3.46 16.29
C SER A 61 -15.77 -3.32 17.03
N THR A 62 -16.89 -3.31 16.29
CA THR A 62 -18.22 -3.42 16.87
C THR A 62 -18.25 -4.72 17.64
N LYS A 63 -18.08 -4.61 18.96
CA LYS A 63 -18.28 -5.69 19.91
C LYS A 63 -19.69 -6.21 19.67
N ARG A 64 -19.77 -7.44 19.14
CA ARG A 64 -21.01 -8.21 19.06
C ARG A 64 -21.64 -8.19 20.46
N ARG A 65 -22.73 -7.44 20.61
CA ARG A 65 -23.54 -7.45 21.81
C ARG A 65 -24.33 -8.76 21.79
N THR A 66 -23.84 -9.77 22.50
CA THR A 66 -24.60 -11.00 22.74
C THR A 66 -25.80 -10.62 23.61
N LYS A 67 -26.98 -10.47 23.00
CA LYS A 67 -28.24 -10.47 23.74
C LYS A 67 -28.66 -11.93 23.89
N TRP A 68 -28.47 -12.48 25.09
CA TRP A 68 -29.24 -13.64 25.53
C TRP A 68 -30.66 -13.14 25.81
N ILE A 69 -31.64 -13.76 25.17
CA ILE A 69 -33.07 -13.55 25.43
C ILE A 69 -33.45 -14.58 26.49
N GLU A 70 -34.04 -14.12 27.60
CA GLU A 70 -34.82 -14.92 28.57
C GLU A 70 -36.28 -14.97 28.14
#